data_AF-D5P559-F1
#
_entry.id   AF-D5P559-F1
#
_cell.length_a   1.000
_cell.length_b   1.000
_cell.length_c   1.000
_cell.angle_alpha   90.00
_cell.angle_beta   90.00
_cell.angle_gamma   90.00
#
_symmetry.space_group_name_H-M   'P 1'
#
loop_
_entity.id
_entity.type
_entity.pdbx_description
1 polymer ?
#
loop_
_entity_poly.entity_id
_entity_poly.type
_entity_poly.pdbx_seq_one_letter_code
_entity_poly.pdbx_strand_id
1 'polypeptide(L)'
;MNTASHTTVLAVADLVSGSHALYTIGVGVMVVLILLGGGARAVGSFFGGRIGATVGWALTGVVVAVIVGSGYAIYVSTKHTVDRTGITTGQFGQ
;
A
#
# COMPACT_ATOMS: atom_id res chain seq x y z
N MET A 1 11.47 33.91 17.45
CA MET A 1 11.58 32.50 17.04
C MET A 1 13.03 32.26 16.67
N ASN A 2 13.73 31.35 17.36
CA ASN A 2 15.18 31.18 17.20
C ASN A 2 15.47 30.41 15.89
N THR A 3 16.46 30.81 15.09
CA THR A 3 16.74 30.21 13.77
C THR A 3 16.96 28.69 13.82
N ALA A 4 17.53 28.19 14.93
CA ALA A 4 17.72 26.76 15.17
C ALA A 4 16.39 25.97 15.33
N SER A 5 15.32 26.57 15.86
CA SER A 5 14.03 25.87 15.97
C SER A 5 13.29 25.82 14.65
N HIS A 6 13.47 26.81 13.77
CA HIS A 6 12.91 26.80 12.43
C HIS A 6 13.52 25.70 11.54
N THR A 7 14.85 25.51 11.59
CA THR A 7 15.53 24.44 10.84
C THR A 7 15.11 23.05 11.29
N THR A 8 14.91 22.83 12.59
CA THR A 8 14.44 21.54 13.11
C THR A 8 13.01 21.23 12.65
N VAL A 9 12.13 22.23 12.63
CA VAL A 9 10.75 22.06 12.16
C VAL A 9 10.72 21.66 10.68
N LEU A 10 11.56 22.29 9.84
CA LEU A 10 11.66 21.95 8.41
C LEU A 10 12.24 20.54 8.20
N ALA A 11 13.30 20.18 8.92
CA ALA A 11 13.91 18.85 8.81
C ALA A 11 12.93 17.73 9.22
N VAL A 12 12.12 17.96 10.25
CA VAL A 12 11.08 17.00 10.66
C VAL A 12 9.97 16.90 9.61
N ALA A 13 9.54 18.03 9.04
CA ALA A 13 8.53 18.03 7.98
C ALA A 13 9.00 17.24 6.74
N ASP A 14 10.27 17.42 6.33
CA ASP A 14 10.86 16.69 5.21
C ASP A 14 10.98 15.19 5.50
N LEU A 15 11.37 14.80 6.71
CA LEU A 15 11.47 13.39 7.10
C LEU A 15 10.09 12.73 7.14
N VAL A 16 9.08 13.41 7.68
CA VAL A 16 7.69 12.91 7.71
C VAL A 16 7.13 12.78 6.30
N SER A 17 7.32 13.78 5.45
CA SER A 17 6.93 13.74 4.04
C SER A 17 7.64 12.61 3.29
N GLY A 18 8.96 12.52 3.45
CA GLY A 18 9.79 11.49 2.84
C GLY A 18 9.42 10.07 3.27
N SER A 19 9.15 9.84 4.56
CA SER A 19 8.71 8.54 5.06
C SER A 19 7.33 8.13 4.55
N HIS A 20 6.41 9.08 4.39
CA HIS A 20 5.11 8.82 3.77
C HIS A 20 5.27 8.43 2.30
N ALA A 21 6.10 9.17 1.54
CA ALA A 21 6.39 8.84 0.15
C ALA A 21 7.06 7.45 0.02
N LEU A 22 8.00 7.13 0.91
CA LEU A 22 8.66 5.82 0.96
C LEU A 22 7.66 4.70 1.24
N TYR A 23 6.70 4.93 2.15
CA TYR A 23 5.66 3.96 2.45
C TYR A 23 4.76 3.69 1.24
N THR A 24 4.33 4.74 0.54
CA THR A 24 3.54 4.62 -0.71
C THR A 24 4.28 3.81 -1.76
N ILE A 25 5.55 4.14 -2.01
CA ILE A 25 6.40 3.42 -2.97
C ILE A 25 6.60 1.97 -2.53
N GLY A 26 6.86 1.74 -1.23
CA GLY A 26 7.03 0.42 -0.66
C GLY A 26 5.80 -0.47 -0.85
N VAL A 27 4.59 0.07 -0.64
CA VAL A 27 3.34 -0.64 -0.92
C VAL A 27 3.22 -0.96 -2.41
N GLY A 28 3.54 -0.01 -3.29
CA GLY A 28 3.53 -0.24 -4.74
C GLY A 28 4.49 -1.34 -5.18
N VAL A 29 5.74 -1.31 -4.69
CA VAL A 29 6.74 -2.35 -4.95
C VAL A 29 6.26 -3.71 -4.41
N MET A 30 5.67 -3.74 -3.22
CA MET A 30 5.15 -4.99 -2.64
C MET A 30 4.05 -5.60 -3.51
N VAL A 31 3.12 -4.79 -4.03
CA VAL A 31 2.09 -5.27 -4.97
C VAL A 31 2.72 -5.87 -6.23
N VAL A 32 3.72 -5.21 -6.80
CA VAL A 32 4.45 -5.73 -7.97
C VAL A 32 5.13 -7.07 -7.65
N LEU A 33 5.80 -7.19 -6.49
CA LEU A 33 6.44 -8.43 -6.07
C LEU A 33 5.44 -9.58 -5.86
N ILE A 34 4.25 -9.29 -5.32
CA ILE A 34 3.17 -10.28 -5.18
C ILE A 34 2.73 -10.79 -6.55
N LEU A 35 2.49 -9.87 -7.50
CA LEU A 35 2.08 -10.22 -8.85
C LEU A 35 3.17 -11.02 -9.58
N LEU A 36 4.44 -10.64 -9.44
CA LEU A 36 5.56 -11.40 -10.00
C LEU A 36 5.69 -12.79 -9.39
N GLY A 37 5.54 -12.92 -8.07
CA GLY A 37 5.58 -14.22 -7.38
C GLY A 37 4.44 -15.15 -7.79
N GLY A 38 3.21 -14.64 -7.80
CA GLY A 38 2.04 -15.39 -8.26
C GLY A 38 2.12 -15.74 -9.75
N GLY A 39 2.53 -14.79 -10.58
CA GLY A 39 2.74 -14.96 -12.02
C GLY A 39 3.83 -15.98 -12.34
N ALA A 40 4.98 -15.94 -11.67
CA ALA A 40 6.06 -16.91 -11.86
C ALA A 40 5.61 -18.35 -11.55
N ARG A 41 4.81 -18.53 -10.49
CA ARG A 41 4.23 -19.85 -10.14
C ARG A 41 3.16 -20.30 -11.14
N ALA A 42 2.35 -19.37 -11.65
CA ALA A 42 1.40 -19.65 -12.71
C ALA A 42 2.09 -20.08 -14.01
N VAL A 43 3.13 -19.35 -14.42
CA VAL A 43 3.94 -19.69 -15.60
C VAL A 43 4.62 -21.05 -15.44
N GLY A 44 5.26 -21.33 -14.30
CA GLY A 44 5.88 -22.62 -14.05
C GLY A 44 4.90 -23.81 -14.09
N SER A 45 3.68 -23.61 -13.61
CA SER A 45 2.63 -24.65 -13.67
C SER A 45 2.02 -24.82 -15.07
N PHE A 46 2.04 -23.76 -15.89
CA PHE A 46 1.56 -23.80 -17.28
C PHE A 46 2.47 -24.69 -18.13
N PHE A 47 3.79 -24.49 -18.04
CA PHE A 47 4.77 -25.35 -18.71
C PHE A 47 4.79 -26.79 -18.15
N GLY A 48 4.31 -27.00 -16.92
CA GLY A 48 4.13 -28.33 -16.33
C GLY A 48 2.83 -29.04 -16.70
N GLY A 49 2.02 -28.50 -17.62
CA GLY A 49 0.76 -29.11 -18.08
C GLY A 49 -0.39 -29.06 -17.06
N ARG A 50 -0.24 -28.33 -15.95
CA ARG A 50 -1.22 -28.28 -14.84
C ARG A 50 -2.08 -27.02 -14.93
N ILE A 51 -3.01 -26.99 -15.90
CA ILE A 51 -3.87 -25.83 -16.18
C ILE A 51 -4.62 -25.33 -14.93
N GLY A 52 -5.19 -26.24 -14.12
CA GLY A 52 -5.90 -25.86 -12.89
C GLY A 52 -5.00 -25.17 -11.86
N ALA A 53 -3.73 -25.57 -11.77
CA ALA A 53 -2.77 -24.93 -10.88
C ALA A 53 -2.34 -23.56 -11.41
N THR A 54 -2.16 -23.40 -12.73
CA THR A 54 -1.86 -22.11 -13.37
C THR A 54 -2.90 -21.05 -13.03
N VAL A 55 -4.17 -21.39 -13.23
CA VAL A 55 -5.28 -20.49 -12.94
C VAL A 55 -5.35 -20.19 -11.44
N GLY A 56 -5.16 -21.21 -10.58
CA GLY A 56 -5.12 -21.04 -9.14
C GLY A 56 -4.06 -20.03 -8.69
N TRP A 57 -2.80 -20.20 -9.11
CA TRP A 57 -1.70 -19.31 -8.73
C TRP A 57 -1.89 -17.89 -9.27
N ALA A 58 -2.39 -17.76 -10.51
CA ALA A 58 -2.66 -16.46 -11.11
C ALA A 58 -3.74 -15.70 -10.34
N LEU A 59 -4.88 -16.35 -10.05
CA LEU A 59 -5.98 -15.73 -9.32
C LEU A 59 -5.60 -15.40 -7.89
N THR A 60 -4.91 -16.28 -7.18
CA THR A 60 -4.42 -15.99 -5.82
C THR A 60 -3.52 -14.76 -5.80
N GLY A 61 -2.58 -14.65 -6.74
CA GLY A 61 -1.70 -13.48 -6.83
C GLY A 61 -2.47 -12.18 -7.05
N VAL A 62 -3.44 -12.18 -7.96
CA VAL A 62 -4.28 -11.01 -8.25
C VAL A 62 -5.15 -10.63 -7.05
N VAL A 63 -5.81 -11.59 -6.40
CA VAL A 63 -6.66 -11.32 -5.24
C VAL A 63 -5.86 -10.70 -4.10
N VAL A 64 -4.69 -11.25 -3.79
CA VAL A 64 -3.82 -10.72 -2.73
C VAL A 64 -3.34 -9.31 -3.08
N ALA A 65 -2.91 -9.08 -4.32
CA ALA A 65 -2.50 -7.76 -4.79
C ALA A 65 -3.63 -6.71 -4.68
N VAL A 66 -4.86 -7.08 -5.07
CA VAL A 66 -6.03 -6.21 -4.98
C VAL A 66 -6.38 -5.88 -3.53
N ILE A 67 -6.33 -6.86 -2.62
CA ILE A 67 -6.61 -6.63 -1.19
C ILE A 67 -5.62 -5.61 -0.62
N VAL A 68 -4.32 -5.77 -0.89
CA VAL A 68 -3.28 -4.85 -0.42
C VAL A 68 -3.44 -3.45 -1.03
N GLY A 69 -3.63 -3.36 -2.34
CA GLY A 69 -3.79 -2.09 -3.04
C GLY A 69 -5.05 -1.33 -2.61
N SER A 70 -6.18 -2.03 -2.51
CA SER A 70 -7.46 -1.46 -2.06
C SER A 70 -7.39 -1.03 -0.59
N GLY A 71 -6.77 -1.84 0.28
CA GLY A 71 -6.59 -1.49 1.68
C GLY A 71 -5.77 -0.22 1.87
N TYR A 72 -4.68 -0.05 1.10
CA TYR A 72 -3.90 1.18 1.11
C TYR A 72 -4.70 2.38 0.60
N ALA A 73 -5.44 2.23 -0.51
CA ALA A 73 -6.27 3.31 -1.05
C ALA A 73 -7.37 3.76 -0.07
N ILE A 74 -8.01 2.80 0.62
CA ILE A 74 -8.98 3.08 1.69
C ILE A 74 -8.30 3.83 2.82
N TYR A 75 -7.15 3.35 3.30
CA TYR A 75 -6.40 4.01 4.38
C TYR A 75 -6.07 5.48 4.06
N VAL A 76 -5.55 5.76 2.85
CA VAL A 76 -5.26 7.13 2.43
C VAL A 76 -6.54 7.97 2.34
N SER A 77 -7.61 7.41 1.79
CA SER A 77 -8.90 8.10 1.68
C SER A 77 -9.50 8.44 3.05
N THR A 78 -9.42 7.50 4.01
CA THR A 78 -9.87 7.72 5.38
C THR A 78 -9.03 8.78 6.07
N LYS A 79 -7.69 8.71 5.99
CA LYS A 79 -6.81 9.75 6.56
C LYS A 79 -7.14 11.14 6.02
N HIS A 80 -7.20 11.26 4.70
CA HIS A 80 -7.51 12.54 4.07
C HIS A 80 -8.91 13.06 4.43
N THR A 81 -9.87 12.16 4.67
CA THR A 81 -11.20 12.54 5.18
C THR A 81 -11.11 13.07 6.61
N VAL A 82 -10.42 12.36 7.50
CA VAL A 82 -10.22 12.77 8.90
C VAL A 82 -9.47 14.12 8.99
N ASP A 83 -8.44 14.31 8.16
CA ASP A 83 -7.65 15.54 8.14
C ASP A 83 -8.47 16.76 7.69
N ARG A 84 -9.48 16.56 6.82
CA ARG A 84 -10.37 17.63 6.35
C ARG A 84 -11.55 17.92 7.27
N THR A 85 -12.15 16.88 7.86
CA THR A 85 -13.40 17.02 8.63
C THR A 85 -13.16 17.06 10.14
N GLY A 86 -12.01 16.60 10.62
CA GLY A 86 -11.71 16.44 12.04
C GLY A 86 -12.48 15.29 12.71
N ILE A 87 -13.30 14.54 11.96
CA ILE A 87 -14.14 13.47 12.51
C ILE A 87 -13.44 12.13 12.34
N THR A 88 -13.11 11.48 13.45
CA THR A 88 -12.56 10.12 13.44
C THR A 88 -13.69 9.10 13.28
N THR A 89 -13.43 7.95 12.63
CA THR A 89 -14.43 6.91 12.34
C THR A 89 -15.15 6.33 13.58
N GLY A 90 -14.71 6.66 14.79
CA GLY A 90 -15.38 6.31 16.05
C GLY A 90 -16.45 7.32 16.54
N GLN A 91 -16.57 8.50 15.93
CA GLN A 91 -17.51 9.55 16.37
C GLN A 91 -18.90 9.46 15.77
N PHE A 92 -19.14 8.59 14.77
CA PHE A 92 -20.46 8.37 14.18
C PHE A 92 -21.28 7.26 14.88
N GLY A 93 -20.84 6.82 16.07
CA GLY A 93 -21.45 5.73 16.84
C GLY A 93 -21.96 6.13 18.24
N GLN A 94 -22.05 7.43 18.54
CA GLN A 94 -22.71 8.00 19.73
C GLN A 94 -23.80 8.97 19.27
#